data_AF-A0A3C1B556-F1
#
_entry.id   AF-A0A3C1B556-F1
#
_cell.length_a   1.000
_cell.length_b   1.000
_cell.length_c   1.000
_cell.angle_alpha   90.00
_cell.angle_beta   90.00
_cell.angle_gamma   90.00
#
_symmetry.space_group_name_H-M   'P 1'
#
loop_
_entity.id
_entity.type
_entity.pdbx_description
1 polymer ?
#
loop_
_entity_poly.entity_id
_entity_poly.type
_entity_poly.pdbx_seq_one_letter_code
_entity_poly.pdbx_strand_id
1 'polypeptide(L)' 'MLELGQPSAPAAADVIADVSESEFMTAVVEASNTIPVIVDFWAPWCGPCKTLGPQLEEAVKAGNGA' A
#
# COMPACT_ATOMS: atom_id res chain seq x y z
N MET A 1 -21.94 -11.23 0.47
CA MET A 1 -21.37 -10.79 -0.82
C MET A 1 -19.99 -10.25 -0.49
N LEU A 2 -18.96 -11.08 -0.66
CA LEU A 2 -17.56 -10.69 -0.55
C LEU A 2 -17.20 -9.98 -1.86
N GLU A 3 -16.88 -8.69 -1.81
CA GLU A 3 -16.18 -8.04 -2.91
C GLU A 3 -14.71 -7.91 -2.50
N LEU A 4 -13.98 -9.00 -2.75
CA LEU A 4 -12.52 -9.04 -2.73
C LEU A 4 -12.03 -8.33 -3.99
N GLY A 5 -11.27 -7.24 -3.80
CA GLY A 5 -10.40 -6.69 -4.86
C GLY A 5 -11.11 -5.84 -5.91
N GLN A 6 -11.55 -4.63 -5.54
CA GLN A 6 -11.71 -3.57 -6.54
C GLN A 6 -10.34 -2.96 -6.84
N PRO A 7 -9.84 -3.01 -8.09
CA PRO A 7 -8.57 -2.38 -8.45
C PRO A 7 -8.75 -0.86 -8.51
N SER A 8 -8.07 -0.15 -7.63
CA SER A 8 -7.93 1.30 -7.68
C SER A 8 -6.90 1.67 -8.75
N ALA A 9 -7.23 2.62 -9.63
CA ALA A 9 -6.41 3.00 -10.79
C ALA A 9 -5.03 3.57 -10.39
N PRO A 10 -3.96 3.32 -11.18
CA PRO A 10 -2.62 3.78 -10.85
C PRO A 10 -2.44 5.26 -11.22
N ALA A 11 -1.96 6.07 -10.28
CA ALA A 11 -1.47 7.42 -10.60
C ALA A 11 -0.37 7.89 -9.63
N ALA A 12 0.68 8.46 -10.25
CA ALA A 12 2.01 8.83 -9.76
C ALA A 12 2.95 7.63 -9.57
N ALA A 13 4.08 7.63 -10.28
CA ALA A 13 4.98 6.50 -10.44
C ALA A 13 5.49 5.91 -9.11
N ASP A 14 5.11 4.64 -8.89
CA ASP A 14 5.89 3.49 -8.39
C ASP A 14 6.50 3.48 -6.98
N VAL A 15 5.84 4.04 -5.95
CA VAL A 15 6.20 3.73 -4.54
C VAL A 15 5.04 3.32 -3.64
N ILE A 16 3.79 3.43 -4.09
CA ILE A 16 2.59 2.99 -3.34
C ILE A 16 1.81 2.06 -4.25
N ALA A 17 1.53 0.83 -3.79
CA ALA A 17 0.82 -0.18 -4.56
C ALA A 17 -0.08 -1.02 -3.66
N ASP A 18 -1.25 -1.39 -4.16
CA ASP A 18 -2.07 -2.47 -3.59
C ASP A 18 -1.41 -3.81 -3.98
N VAL A 19 -1.19 -4.68 -2.99
CA VAL A 19 -0.49 -5.96 -3.18
C VAL A 19 -1.43 -7.11 -2.85
N SER A 20 -1.54 -8.09 -3.75
CA SER A 20 -2.28 -9.32 -3.49
C SER A 20 -1.45 -10.33 -2.69
N GLU A 21 -2.11 -11.34 -2.11
CA GLU A 21 -1.43 -12.44 -1.41
C GLU A 21 -0.40 -13.15 -2.30
N SER A 22 -0.72 -13.36 -3.58
CA SER A 22 0.18 -14.01 -4.54
C SER A 22 1.46 -13.20 -4.84
N GLU A 23 1.41 -11.88 -4.64
CA GLU A 23 2.53 -10.98 -4.92
C GLU A 23 3.32 -10.62 -3.66
N PHE A 24 2.77 -10.88 -2.47
CA PHE A 24 3.30 -10.42 -1.19
C PHE A 24 4.76 -10.84 -0.96
N MET A 25 5.12 -12.08 -1.31
CA MET A 25 6.48 -12.57 -1.14
C MET A 25 7.49 -11.75 -1.94
N THR A 26 7.21 -11.47 -3.21
CA THR A 26 8.13 -10.71 -4.06
C THR A 26 8.07 -9.21 -3.76
N ALA A 27 6.88 -8.63 -3.68
CA ALA A 27 6.70 -7.19 -3.54
C ALA A 27 7.01 -6.64 -2.13
N VAL A 28 6.88 -7.47 -1.09
CA VAL A 28 7.10 -7.05 0.30
C VAL A 28 8.31 -7.74 0.91
N VAL A 29 8.31 -9.08 0.98
CA VAL A 29 9.34 -9.82 1.73
C VAL A 29 10.69 -9.73 1.04
N GLU A 30 10.77 -10.05 -0.25
CA GLU A 30 12.01 -10.00 -1.02
C GLU A 30 12.53 -8.56 -1.16
N ALA A 31 11.65 -7.61 -1.47
CA ALA A 31 11.98 -6.18 -1.57
C ALA A 31 12.51 -5.60 -0.24
N SER A 32 11.98 -6.05 0.91
CA SER A 32 12.42 -5.56 2.22
C SER A 32 13.90 -5.85 2.55
N ASN A 33 14.54 -6.76 1.80
CA ASN A 33 15.97 -7.03 1.97
C ASN A 33 16.87 -5.92 1.40
N THR A 34 16.34 -5.05 0.53
CA THR A 34 17.11 -4.02 -0.17
C THR A 34 16.60 -2.61 0.11
N ILE A 35 15.29 -2.45 0.37
CA ILE A 35 14.67 -1.16 0.67
C ILE A 35 13.70 -1.29 1.85
N PRO A 36 13.51 -0.25 2.68
CA PRO A 36 12.44 -0.25 3.66
C PRO A 36 11.07 -0.35 2.98
N VAL A 37 10.19 -1.20 3.52
CA VAL A 37 8.82 -1.38 3.02
C VAL A 37 7.83 -1.10 4.15
N ILE A 38 6.86 -0.24 3.88
CA ILE A 38 5.72 0.02 4.77
C ILE A 38 4.52 -0.75 4.24
N VAL A 39 3.85 -1.50 5.11
CA VAL A 39 2.65 -2.27 4.76
C VAL A 39 1.45 -1.69 5.50
N ASP A 40 0.48 -1.15 4.76
CA ASP A 40 -0.79 -0.70 5.31
C ASP A 40 -1.84 -1.81 5.19
N PHE A 41 -2.14 -2.47 6.31
CA PHE A 41 -3.23 -3.45 6.38
C PHE A 41 -4.55 -2.74 6.64
N TRP A 42 -5.30 -2.47 5.57
CA TRP A 42 -6.53 -1.69 5.62
C TRP A 42 -7.77 -2.48 5.18
N ALA A 43 -8.95 -1.88 5.38
CA ALA A 43 -10.21 -2.38 4.85
C ALA A 43 -11.19 -1.24 4.54
N PRO A 44 -12.11 -1.38 3.56
CA PRO A 44 -13.07 -0.33 3.19
C PRO A 44 -14.03 0.10 4.30
N TRP A 45 -14.20 -0.75 5.32
CA TRP A 45 -15.04 -0.50 6.49
C TRP A 45 -14.25 -0.05 7.71
N CYS A 46 -12.92 0.02 7.63
CA CYS A 46 -12.08 0.48 8.73
C CYS A 46 -12.13 2.02 8.84
N GLY A 47 -12.88 2.52 9.82
CA GLY A 47 -13.00 3.96 10.10
C GLY A 47 -11.65 4.66 10.31
N PRO A 48 -10.79 4.18 11.24
CA PRO A 48 -9.47 4.77 11.47
C PRO A 48 -8.55 4.75 10.23
N CYS A 49 -8.57 3.67 9.46
CA CYS A 49 -7.73 3.51 8.27
C CYS A 49 -8.03 4.58 7.21
N LYS A 50 -9.30 4.99 7.06
CA LYS A 50 -9.69 6.06 6.12
C LYS A 50 -9.05 7.41 6.44
N THR A 51 -8.71 7.65 7.71
CA THR A 51 -8.01 8.88 8.12
C THR A 51 -6.50 8.72 8.01
N LEU A 52 -5.96 7.54 8.34
CA LEU A 52 -4.53 7.28 8.34
C LEU A 52 -3.96 7.11 6.92
N GLY A 53 -4.62 6.36 6.05
CA GLY A 53 -4.16 6.03 4.70
C GLY A 53 -3.73 7.26 3.89
N PRO A 54 -4.57 8.30 3.75
CA PRO A 54 -4.20 9.51 3.01
C PRO A 54 -2.98 10.24 3.59
N GLN A 55 -2.84 10.28 4.92
CA GLN A 55 -1.71 10.92 5.59
C GLN A 55 -0.42 10.11 5.39
N LEU A 56 -0.52 8.78 5.40
CA LEU A 56 0.60 7.89 5.14
C LEU A 56 1.09 8.03 3.70
N GLU A 57 0.17 8.04 2.72
CA GLU A 57 0.51 8.27 1.32
C GLU A 57 1.15 9.65 1.09
N GLU A 58 0.64 10.69 1.73
CA GLU A 58 1.22 12.04 1.66
C GLU A 58 2.65 12.07 2.21
N ALA A 59 2.89 11.41 3.35
CA ALA A 59 4.22 11.30 3.94
C ALA A 59 5.20 10.54 3.03
N VAL A 60 4.78 9.43 2.44
CA VAL A 60 5.60 8.64 1.50
C VAL A 60 5.94 9.46 0.25
N LYS A 61 4.96 10.19 -0.30
CA LYS A 61 5.18 11.08 -1.45
C LYS A 61 6.13 12.23 -1.10
N ALA A 62 6.00 12.84 0.09
CA ALA A 62 6.90 13.88 0.55
C ALA A 62 8.35 13.38 0.78
N GLY A 63 8.50 12.12 1.19
CA GLY A 63 9.79 11.44 1.34
C GLY A 63 10.37 10.88 0.04
N ASN A 64 9.66 10.98 -1.10
CA ASN A 64 10.01 10.29 -2.35
C ASN A 64 10.26 8.78 -2.16
N GLY A 65 9.53 8.13 -1.24
CA GLY A 65 9.69 6.72 -0.89
C GLY A 65 10.88 6.38 0.02
N ALA A 66 11.58 7.37 0.58
CA ALA A 66 12.71 7.19 1.50
C ALA A 66 12.34 7.39 2.98
#